data_AF-A0A150QYM5-F1
#
_entry.id   AF-A0A150QYM5-F1
#
_cell.length_a   1.000
_cell.length_b   1.000
_cell.length_c   1.000
_cell.angle_alpha   90.00
_cell.angle_beta   90.00
_cell.angle_gamma   90.00
#
_symmetry.space_group_name_H-M   'P 1'
#
loop_
_entity.id
_entity.type
_entity.pdbx_description
1 polymer ?
#
loop_
_entity_poly.entity_id
_entity_poly.type
_entity_poly.pdbx_seq_one_letter_code
_entity_poly.pdbx_strand_id
1 'polypeptide(L)'
;PTGCAEAPALVTSKCANAGCHDANSKQAGLSLASGWENMVRGQASACGGGASVLVPGDPDASSVYTKVTATPPCNNRMPLGGQPLSDTEIACIRDFIAALTP
;
A
#
# COMPACT_ATOMS: atom_id res chain seq x y z
N PRO A 1 8.06 -1.14 18.42
CA PRO A 1 9.09 -1.35 17.38
C PRO A 1 9.10 -0.14 16.43
N THR A 2 10.24 0.53 16.31
CA THR A 2 10.48 1.56 15.30
C THR A 2 10.35 0.92 13.91
N GLY A 3 9.31 1.26 13.16
CA GLY A 3 8.95 0.62 11.88
C GLY A 3 8.19 -0.69 12.10
N CYS A 4 6.95 -0.77 11.59
CA CYS A 4 6.16 -1.99 11.68
C CYS A 4 6.69 -3.05 10.70
N ALA A 5 7.51 -3.98 11.20
CA ALA A 5 8.21 -4.95 10.36
C ALA A 5 7.26 -5.93 9.63
N GLU A 6 6.07 -6.15 10.19
CA GLU A 6 5.04 -7.02 9.62
C GLU A 6 4.22 -6.37 8.49
N ALA A 7 4.37 -5.06 8.24
CA ALA A 7 3.57 -4.34 7.25
C ALA A 7 3.66 -4.94 5.83
N PRO A 8 4.82 -5.37 5.31
CA PRO A 8 4.89 -6.00 3.98
C PRO A 8 4.04 -7.27 3.88
N ALA A 9 4.05 -8.10 4.92
CA ALA A 9 3.27 -9.33 4.99
C ALA A 9 1.77 -9.03 5.12
N LEU A 10 1.41 -8.04 5.95
CA LEU A 10 0.04 -7.54 6.08
C LEU A 10 -0.51 -7.07 4.73
N VAL A 11 0.23 -6.22 4.02
CA VAL A 11 -0.17 -5.70 2.70
C VAL A 11 -0.32 -6.84 1.69
N THR A 12 0.63 -7.78 1.67
CA THR A 12 0.55 -8.96 0.80
C THR A 12 -0.73 -9.76 1.10
N SER A 13 -1.00 -10.06 2.37
CA SER A 13 -2.15 -10.87 2.80
C SER A 13 -3.50 -10.21 2.51
N LYS A 14 -3.60 -8.88 2.54
CA LYS A 14 -4.87 -8.16 2.36
C LYS A 14 -5.12 -7.78 0.90
N CYS A 15 -4.07 -7.61 0.10
CA CYS A 15 -4.17 -6.95 -1.20
C CYS A 15 -3.71 -7.83 -2.38
N ALA A 16 -2.79 -8.78 -2.17
CA ALA A 16 -2.24 -9.64 -3.23
C ALA A 16 -3.13 -10.86 -3.53
N ASN A 17 -4.42 -10.61 -3.74
CA ASN A 17 -5.40 -11.64 -4.06
C ASN A 17 -5.55 -11.82 -5.57
N ALA A 18 -5.93 -13.03 -6.01
CA ALA A 18 -6.26 -13.30 -7.40
C ALA A 18 -7.37 -12.36 -7.89
N GLY A 19 -7.17 -11.74 -9.05
CA GLY A 19 -8.03 -10.69 -9.62
C GLY A 19 -7.76 -9.28 -9.08
N CYS A 20 -6.88 -9.13 -8.08
CA CYS A 20 -6.51 -7.84 -7.47
C CYS A 20 -5.02 -7.55 -7.73
N HIS A 21 -4.23 -7.33 -6.69
CA HIS A 21 -2.83 -6.92 -6.80
C HIS A 21 -1.86 -8.09 -6.63
N ASP A 22 -2.23 -9.32 -7.00
CA ASP A 22 -1.30 -10.45 -6.99
C ASP A 22 -0.24 -10.34 -8.12
N ALA A 23 0.65 -11.33 -8.21
CA ALA A 23 1.72 -11.36 -9.20
C ALA A 23 1.20 -11.55 -10.64
N ASN A 24 -0.02 -12.07 -10.82
CA ASN A 24 -0.58 -12.41 -12.13
C ASN A 24 -1.52 -11.33 -12.66
N SER A 25 -2.50 -10.95 -11.85
CA SER A 25 -3.60 -10.04 -12.22
C SER A 25 -3.14 -8.60 -12.29
N LYS A 26 -2.24 -8.20 -11.37
CA LYS A 26 -1.62 -6.88 -11.31
C LYS A 26 -2.62 -5.74 -11.56
N GLN A 27 -3.77 -5.76 -10.88
CA GLN A 27 -4.85 -4.82 -11.14
C GLN A 27 -4.33 -3.38 -11.08
N ALA A 28 -4.71 -2.57 -12.08
CA ALA A 28 -4.19 -1.22 -12.31
C ALA A 28 -2.65 -1.13 -12.46
N GLY A 29 -2.01 -2.21 -12.95
CA GLY A 29 -0.57 -2.29 -13.14
C GLY A 29 0.23 -2.49 -11.85
N LEU A 30 -0.43 -2.76 -10.72
CA LEU A 30 0.20 -2.86 -9.40
C LEU A 30 0.22 -4.31 -8.90
N SER A 31 1.42 -4.80 -8.53
CA SER A 31 1.59 -6.03 -7.77
C SER A 31 2.06 -5.72 -6.36
N LEU A 32 1.36 -6.29 -5.38
CA LEU A 32 1.66 -6.24 -3.94
C LEU A 32 2.05 -7.63 -3.40
N ALA A 33 2.53 -8.52 -4.28
CA ALA A 33 3.07 -9.82 -3.90
C ALA A 33 4.36 -9.70 -3.06
N SER A 34 4.90 -10.83 -2.59
CA SER A 34 6.10 -10.85 -1.75
C SER A 34 7.23 -9.99 -2.32
N GLY A 35 7.77 -9.07 -1.52
CA GLY A 35 8.84 -8.15 -1.91
C GLY A 35 8.37 -6.88 -2.63
N TRP A 36 7.05 -6.62 -2.67
CA TRP A 36 6.46 -5.46 -3.35
C TRP A 36 7.09 -4.13 -2.93
N GLU A 37 7.47 -4.00 -1.65
CA GLU A 37 8.02 -2.79 -1.05
C GLU A 37 9.35 -2.34 -1.67
N ASN A 38 10.03 -3.23 -2.40
CA ASN A 38 11.21 -2.90 -3.18
C ASN A 38 10.86 -2.64 -4.65
N MET A 39 9.85 -3.33 -5.18
CA MET A 39 9.48 -3.26 -6.60
C MET A 39 8.71 -1.99 -6.94
N VAL A 40 7.90 -1.47 -6.01
CA VAL A 40 6.97 -0.35 -6.29
C VAL A 40 7.48 1.00 -5.77
N ARG A 41 8.73 1.05 -5.29
CA ARG A 41 9.38 2.31 -4.87
C ARG A 41 9.40 3.29 -6.03
N GLY A 42 8.79 4.45 -5.84
CA GLY A 42 8.67 5.48 -6.88
C GLY A 42 7.82 5.07 -8.09
N GLN A 43 7.14 3.91 -8.05
CA GLN A 43 6.22 3.52 -9.11
C GLN A 43 5.05 4.51 -9.13
N ALA A 44 4.67 5.01 -10.31
CA ALA A 44 3.53 5.90 -10.46
C ALA A 44 2.23 5.22 -9.98
N SER A 45 1.41 5.96 -9.25
CA SER A 45 0.10 5.50 -8.80
C SER A 45 -0.98 5.77 -9.84
N ALA A 46 -1.90 4.82 -10.00
CA ALA A 46 -3.15 5.03 -10.73
C ALA A 46 -4.11 6.01 -10.02
N CYS A 47 -3.76 6.46 -8.82
CA CYS A 47 -4.54 7.43 -8.03
C CYS A 47 -4.53 8.86 -8.61
N GLY A 48 -3.70 9.12 -9.62
CA GLY A 48 -3.57 10.44 -10.24
C GLY A 48 -2.79 11.43 -9.36
N GLY A 49 -2.69 12.68 -9.81
CA GLY A 49 -2.09 13.77 -9.03
C GLY A 49 -0.57 13.68 -8.80
N GLY A 50 0.15 12.84 -9.55
CA GLY A 50 1.59 12.64 -9.37
C GLY A 50 1.97 11.77 -8.17
N ALA A 51 1.00 11.12 -7.52
CA ALA A 51 1.25 10.22 -6.40
C ALA A 51 2.06 8.99 -6.84
N SER A 52 2.92 8.49 -5.94
CA SER A 52 3.62 7.22 -6.12
C SER A 52 2.96 6.12 -5.29
N VAL A 53 3.20 4.86 -5.63
CA VAL A 53 2.73 3.71 -4.85
C VAL A 53 3.38 3.71 -3.48
N LEU A 54 4.70 3.86 -3.46
CA LEU A 54 5.52 3.92 -2.25
C LEU A 54 6.60 4.99 -2.39
N VAL A 55 6.59 5.95 -1.47
CA VAL A 55 7.62 6.97 -1.27
C VAL A 55 8.28 6.68 0.08
N PRO A 56 9.53 6.17 0.10
CA PRO A 56 10.21 5.88 1.35
C PRO A 56 10.32 7.13 2.25
N GLY A 57 9.96 6.99 3.52
CA GLY A 57 9.98 8.08 4.49
C GLY A 57 8.77 9.02 4.44
N ASP A 58 7.90 8.91 3.43
CA ASP A 58 6.71 9.77 3.28
C ASP A 58 5.43 8.94 3.08
N PRO A 59 4.73 8.57 4.18
CA PRO A 59 3.47 7.84 4.11
C PRO A 59 2.38 8.60 3.36
N ASP A 60 2.29 9.92 3.52
CA ASP A 60 1.21 10.73 2.95
C ASP A 60 1.37 10.90 1.42
N ALA A 61 2.61 10.84 0.93
CA ALA A 61 2.90 10.74 -0.51
C ALA A 61 2.78 9.31 -1.07
N SER A 62 2.57 8.30 -0.23
CA SER A 62 2.50 6.89 -0.60
C SER A 62 1.06 6.39 -0.74
N SER A 63 0.62 6.13 -1.97
CA SER A 63 -0.74 5.66 -2.20
C SER A 63 -1.05 4.30 -1.59
N VAL A 64 -0.07 3.42 -1.34
CA VAL A 64 -0.30 2.18 -0.60
C VAL A 64 -0.85 2.42 0.83
N TYR A 65 -0.51 3.57 1.43
CA TYR A 65 -1.08 4.02 2.70
C TYR A 65 -2.37 4.82 2.49
N THR A 66 -2.35 5.87 1.67
CA THR A 66 -3.51 6.78 1.56
C THR A 66 -4.77 6.08 1.01
N LYS A 67 -4.61 4.98 0.26
CA LYS A 67 -5.73 4.18 -0.26
C LYS A 67 -6.46 3.34 0.80
N VAL A 68 -5.84 3.04 1.95
CA VAL A 68 -6.47 2.24 3.02
C VAL A 68 -7.13 3.08 4.12
N THR A 69 -6.90 4.40 4.11
CA THR A 69 -7.51 5.34 5.06
C THR A 69 -9.02 5.51 4.80
N ALA A 70 -9.74 6.07 5.77
CA ALA A 70 -11.20 6.21 5.70
C ALA A 70 -11.67 7.08 4.51
N THR A 71 -10.89 8.09 4.14
CA THR A 71 -11.19 9.05 3.06
C THR A 71 -10.01 9.06 2.07
N PRO A 72 -9.90 8.06 1.19
CA PRO A 72 -8.81 8.00 0.23
C PRO A 72 -8.90 9.17 -0.76
N PRO A 73 -7.75 9.70 -1.24
CA PRO A 73 -7.73 10.88 -2.09
C PRO A 73 -8.28 10.64 -3.52
N CYS A 74 -8.47 9.37 -3.90
CA CYS A 74 -8.99 8.99 -5.20
C CYS A 74 -9.69 7.63 -5.10
N ASN A 75 -10.57 7.33 -6.06
CA ASN A 75 -11.22 6.03 -6.22
C ASN A 75 -11.85 5.51 -4.90
N ASN A 76 -12.09 4.20 -4.81
CA ASN A 76 -12.66 3.58 -3.61
C ASN A 76 -11.57 3.18 -2.60
N ARG A 77 -11.94 3.12 -1.31
CA ARG A 77 -11.06 2.64 -0.22
C ARG A 77 -10.66 1.18 -0.46
N MET A 78 -9.40 0.88 -0.20
CA MET A 78 -8.87 -0.48 -0.25
C MET A 78 -8.90 -1.13 1.14
N PRO A 79 -9.05 -2.47 1.21
CA PRO A 79 -9.31 -3.40 0.11
C PRO A 79 -10.74 -3.27 -0.45
N LEU A 80 -10.88 -3.26 -1.78
CA LEU A 80 -12.18 -3.14 -2.44
C LEU A 80 -13.03 -4.39 -2.21
N GLY A 81 -14.25 -4.23 -1.69
CA GLY A 81 -15.15 -5.37 -1.42
C GLY A 81 -14.69 -6.29 -0.28
N GLY A 82 -13.58 -5.98 0.38
CA GLY A 82 -13.05 -6.69 1.53
C GLY A 82 -13.34 -5.98 2.85
N GLN A 83 -12.96 -6.61 3.96
CA GLN A 83 -12.98 -5.96 5.26
C GLN A 83 -11.94 -4.81 5.28
N PRO A 84 -12.34 -3.59 5.69
CA PRO A 84 -11.39 -2.51 5.89
C PRO A 84 -10.29 -2.91 6.88
N LEU A 85 -9.08 -2.38 6.69
CA LEU A 85 -8.03 -2.50 7.70
C LEU A 85 -8.46 -1.77 8.97
N SER A 86 -8.10 -2.36 10.11
CA SER A 86 -8.20 -1.73 11.42
C SER A 86 -7.24 -0.55 11.56
N ASP A 87 -7.51 0.34 12.51
CA ASP A 87 -6.64 1.48 12.77
C ASP A 87 -5.21 1.06 13.12
N THR A 88 -5.05 -0.06 13.82
CA THR A 88 -3.74 -0.65 14.14
C THR A 88 -3.00 -1.13 12.88
N GLU A 89 -3.68 -1.79 11.95
CA GLU A 89 -3.10 -2.23 10.67
C GLU A 89 -2.73 -1.02 9.79
N ILE A 90 -3.54 0.03 9.79
CA ILE A 90 -3.27 1.28 9.06
C ILE A 90 -2.05 2.00 9.67
N ALA A 91 -1.99 2.10 11.00
CA ALA A 91 -0.84 2.68 11.71
C ALA A 91 0.44 1.89 11.44
N CYS A 92 0.35 0.56 11.40
CA CYS A 92 1.46 -0.30 11.05
C CYS A 92 2.02 0.03 9.65
N ILE A 93 1.16 0.14 8.63
CA ILE A 93 1.59 0.51 7.27
C ILE A 93 2.25 1.91 7.27
N ARG A 94 1.67 2.87 7.99
CA ARG A 94 2.24 4.23 8.11
C ARG A 94 3.64 4.20 8.71
N ASP A 95 3.81 3.53 9.85
CA ASP A 95 5.07 3.46 10.59
C ASP A 95 6.15 2.71 9.81
N PHE A 96 5.76 1.68 9.07
CA PHE A 96 6.65 0.99 8.13
C PHE A 96 7.21 1.95 7.08
N ILE A 97 6.33 2.68 6.37
CA ILE A 97 6.76 3.60 5.29
C ILE A 97 7.62 4.73 5.86
N ALA A 98 7.23 5.30 7.00
CA ALA A 98 7.98 6.36 7.68
C ALA A 98 9.40 5.91 8.11
N ALA A 99 9.59 4.62 8.39
CA ALA A 99 10.88 4.06 8.75
C ALA A 99 11.77 3.69 7.55
N LEU A 100 11.24 3.72 6.31
CA LEU A 100 12.03 3.44 5.12
C LEU A 100 12.99 4.60 4.82
N THR A 101 14.23 4.26 4.48
CA THR A 101 15.18 5.22 3.92
C THR A 101 14.89 5.46 2.43
N PRO A 102 15.03 6.71 1.96
CA PRO A 102 15.01 7.08 0.54
C PRO A 102 15.92 6.21 -0.33
#